data_AF-A0A925D7S9-F1
#
_entry.id   AF-A0A925D7S9-F1
#
_cell.length_a   1.000
_cell.length_b   1.000
_cell.length_c   1.000
_cell.angle_alpha   90.00
_cell.angle_beta   90.00
_cell.angle_gamma   90.00
#
_symmetry.space_group_name_H-M   'P 1'
#
loop_
_entity.id
_entity.type
_entity.pdbx_description
1 polymer ?
#
loop_
_entity_poly.entity_id
_entity_poly.type
_entity_poly.pdbx_seq_one_letter_code
_entity_poly.pdbx_strand_id
1 'polypeptide(L)'
;MSQPEPAINPYASPQISGGYAPGLESAAGFPGLWRQGNLLVMHKQAPLPPICLKSGEPATQRLKRKLQWHEPWLALTVLIAIPVYVIIALIMTKRATLMIGLTDEWAARRKTRIMIALGIMFFGIGLAVLGIFLGSQGQGSEGWFGLLPGALVVLVLAALYGQYACRLVWPKRITDQYVWLQGVHPSFLDRLPVWPYGVI
;
A
#
# COMPACT_ATOMS: atom_id res chain seq x y z
N MET A 1 35.66 -38.72 23.47
CA MET A 1 35.70 -37.34 22.94
C MET A 1 34.68 -36.50 23.68
N SER A 2 35.11 -35.60 24.56
CA SER A 2 34.25 -34.66 25.29
C SER A 2 33.89 -33.46 24.41
N GLN A 3 32.59 -33.14 24.30
CA GLN A 3 32.10 -31.94 23.62
C GLN A 3 32.57 -30.68 24.38
N PRO A 4 33.00 -29.59 23.71
CA PRO A 4 33.37 -28.35 24.39
C PRO A 4 32.12 -27.66 24.97
N GLU A 5 32.21 -27.17 26.20
CA GLU A 5 31.15 -26.37 26.85
C GLU A 5 30.86 -25.11 26.02
N PRO A 6 29.58 -24.70 25.87
CA PRO A 6 29.24 -23.49 25.14
C PRO A 6 29.78 -22.26 25.88
N ALA A 7 30.62 -21.49 25.20
CA ALA A 7 31.21 -20.26 25.74
C ALA A 7 30.12 -19.27 26.16
N ILE A 8 30.05 -18.97 27.46
CA ILE A 8 29.15 -17.95 28.03
C ILE A 8 29.59 -16.59 27.48
N ASN A 9 28.77 -15.99 26.62
CA ASN A 9 29.03 -14.66 26.05
C ASN A 9 28.53 -13.55 27.01
N PRO A 10 29.41 -12.80 27.69
CA PRO A 10 29.02 -11.76 28.65
C PRO A 10 28.32 -10.55 28.00
N TYR A 11 28.40 -10.43 26.67
CA TYR A 11 27.78 -9.35 25.88
C TYR A 11 26.48 -9.80 25.19
N ALA A 12 25.87 -10.91 25.59
CA ALA A 12 24.57 -11.32 25.06
C ALA A 12 23.51 -10.25 25.40
N SER A 13 22.86 -9.71 24.37
CA SER A 13 21.78 -8.74 24.56
C SER A 13 20.56 -9.40 25.22
N PRO A 14 19.80 -8.68 26.07
CA PRO A 14 18.54 -9.18 26.60
C PRO A 14 17.59 -9.54 25.46
N GLN A 15 17.13 -10.78 25.42
CA GLN A 15 16.18 -11.23 24.41
C GLN A 15 14.80 -10.66 24.77
N ILE A 16 14.34 -9.63 24.05
CA ILE A 16 13.01 -9.07 24.24
C ILE A 16 11.98 -9.99 23.58
N SER A 17 11.04 -10.52 24.37
CA SER A 17 9.86 -11.22 23.85
C SER A 17 9.05 -10.26 22.97
N GLY A 18 9.00 -10.53 21.66
CA GLY A 18 8.34 -9.67 20.66
C GLY A 18 9.27 -8.73 19.88
N GLY A 19 10.56 -8.68 20.18
CA GLY A 19 11.56 -7.97 19.38
C GLY A 19 11.93 -8.73 18.10
N TYR A 20 12.23 -8.01 17.02
CA TYR A 20 12.86 -8.60 15.83
C TYR A 20 14.32 -8.92 16.15
N ALA A 21 14.63 -10.19 16.41
CA ALA A 21 15.99 -10.71 16.53
C ALA A 21 16.43 -11.23 15.14
N PRO A 22 17.35 -10.53 14.42
CA PRO A 22 17.90 -11.04 13.17
C PRO A 22 18.88 -12.18 13.49
N GLY A 23 18.40 -13.39 13.70
CA GLY A 23 19.29 -14.53 13.95
C GLY A 23 18.67 -15.77 14.60
N LEU A 24 17.46 -15.69 15.14
CA LEU A 24 16.76 -16.90 15.58
C LEU A 24 16.08 -17.53 14.37
N GLU A 25 16.58 -18.69 13.99
CA GLU A 25 16.16 -19.54 12.89
C GLU A 25 14.63 -19.65 12.86
N SER A 26 14.00 -18.91 11.96
CA SER A 26 12.60 -19.15 11.61
C SER A 26 12.60 -20.47 10.85
N ALA A 27 12.25 -21.56 11.55
CA ALA A 27 12.36 -22.95 11.09
C ALA A 27 11.70 -23.27 9.74
N ALA A 28 10.89 -22.36 9.19
CA ALA A 28 10.59 -22.26 7.76
C ALA A 28 10.04 -20.86 7.47
N GLY A 29 10.80 -20.00 6.78
CA GLY A 29 10.26 -18.73 6.25
C GLY A 29 11.21 -17.55 6.28
N PHE A 30 10.69 -16.40 5.83
CA PHE A 30 11.40 -15.11 5.84
C PHE A 30 11.27 -14.48 7.24
N PRO A 31 12.37 -14.13 7.93
CA PRO A 31 12.32 -13.62 9.29
C PRO A 31 11.56 -12.30 9.36
N GLY A 32 10.64 -12.18 10.30
CA GLY A 32 9.82 -10.98 10.47
C GLY A 32 8.64 -10.88 9.47
N LEU A 33 8.32 -11.96 8.76
CA LEU A 33 7.14 -12.07 7.89
C LEU A 33 6.28 -13.25 8.34
N TRP A 34 4.97 -13.04 8.35
CA TRP A 34 3.97 -14.04 8.73
C TRP A 34 2.75 -13.94 7.83
N ARG A 35 1.96 -15.01 7.83
CA ARG A 35 0.66 -15.07 7.18
C ARG A 35 -0.46 -14.98 8.21
N GLN A 36 -1.46 -14.16 7.91
CA GLN A 36 -2.75 -14.17 8.59
C GLN A 36 -3.87 -14.24 7.53
N GLY A 37 -4.33 -15.45 7.21
CA GLY A 37 -5.31 -15.68 6.15
C GLY A 37 -4.79 -15.24 4.77
N ASN A 38 -5.40 -14.20 4.19
CA ASN A 38 -5.00 -13.55 2.93
C ASN A 38 -4.24 -12.22 3.17
N LEU A 39 -3.72 -12.02 4.39
CA LEU A 39 -2.93 -10.86 4.77
C LEU A 39 -1.48 -11.28 5.02
N LEU A 40 -0.56 -10.50 4.49
CA LEU A 40 0.85 -10.54 4.86
C LEU A 40 1.05 -9.65 6.08
N VAL A 41 1.48 -10.24 7.19
CA VAL A 41 1.91 -9.51 8.38
C VAL A 41 3.43 -9.41 8.34
N MET A 42 3.97 -8.22 8.47
CA MET A 42 5.42 -8.02 8.51
C MET A 42 5.80 -7.03 9.59
N HIS A 43 6.99 -7.21 10.17
CA HIS A 43 7.60 -6.20 11.00
C HIS A 43 8.02 -5.00 10.13
N LYS A 44 7.88 -3.76 10.63
CA LYS A 44 8.19 -2.54 9.85
C LYS A 44 9.61 -2.48 9.31
N GLN A 45 10.55 -3.09 10.03
CA GLN A 45 11.97 -3.14 9.68
C GLN A 45 12.37 -4.44 8.98
N ALA A 46 11.47 -5.41 8.83
CA ALA A 46 11.80 -6.66 8.17
C ALA A 46 12.06 -6.40 6.68
N PRO A 47 13.22 -6.84 6.15
CA PRO A 47 13.49 -6.73 4.72
C PRO A 47 12.56 -7.68 3.96
N LEU A 48 11.86 -7.16 2.95
CA LEU A 48 11.11 -8.04 2.06
C LEU A 48 12.10 -8.81 1.16
N PRO A 49 11.85 -10.11 0.93
CA PRO A 49 12.66 -10.90 0.03
C PRO A 49 12.57 -10.36 -1.41
N PRO A 50 13.54 -10.69 -2.28
CA PRO A 50 13.52 -10.32 -3.69
C PRO A 50 12.53 -11.19 -4.48
N ILE A 51 11.27 -11.24 -4.02
CA ILE A 51 10.17 -11.99 -4.64
C ILE A 51 9.05 -10.99 -4.92
N CYS A 52 8.42 -11.14 -6.07
CA CYS A 52 7.29 -10.37 -6.49
C CYS A 52 6.08 -10.69 -5.61
N LEU A 53 5.57 -9.69 -4.87
CA LEU A 53 4.36 -9.88 -4.04
C LEU A 53 3.10 -10.17 -4.87
N LYS A 54 3.11 -9.95 -6.19
CA LYS A 54 1.95 -10.14 -7.08
C LYS A 54 1.96 -11.44 -7.85
N SER A 55 3.11 -11.86 -8.39
CA SER A 55 3.23 -13.15 -9.11
C SER A 55 3.83 -14.27 -8.27
N GLY A 56 4.54 -13.96 -7.18
CA GLY A 56 5.29 -14.96 -6.41
C GLY A 56 6.61 -15.39 -7.06
N GLU A 57 6.99 -14.80 -8.19
CA GLU A 57 8.22 -15.06 -8.93
C GLU A 57 9.40 -14.21 -8.41
N PRO A 58 10.66 -14.54 -8.76
CA PRO A 58 11.81 -13.69 -8.46
C PRO A 58 11.61 -12.25 -8.95
N ALA A 59 11.90 -11.27 -8.10
CA ALA A 59 11.73 -9.86 -8.45
C ALA A 59 12.91 -9.35 -9.28
N THR A 60 12.63 -8.72 -10.43
CA THR A 60 13.63 -8.03 -11.24
C THR A 60 13.89 -6.61 -10.75
N GLN A 61 12.87 -5.95 -10.18
CA GLN A 61 12.95 -4.56 -9.74
C GLN A 61 12.50 -4.37 -8.29
N ARG A 62 13.02 -3.32 -7.64
CA ARG A 62 12.62 -2.91 -6.29
C ARG A 62 11.92 -1.56 -6.33
N LEU A 63 10.76 -1.50 -5.68
CA LEU A 63 9.91 -0.32 -5.63
C LEU A 63 9.73 0.17 -4.19
N LYS A 64 10.27 1.35 -3.88
CA LYS A 64 10.06 2.01 -2.59
C LYS A 64 8.62 2.48 -2.50
N ARG A 65 7.90 2.06 -1.45
CA ARG A 65 6.53 2.48 -1.16
C ARG A 65 6.42 2.98 0.27
N LYS A 66 5.91 4.20 0.39
CA LYS A 66 5.46 4.76 1.68
C LYS A 66 3.99 4.42 1.81
N LEU A 67 3.65 3.58 2.76
CA LEU A 67 2.28 3.28 3.12
C LEU A 67 1.89 4.19 4.28
N GLN A 68 0.71 4.79 4.14
CA GLN A 68 0.08 5.59 5.17
C GLN A 68 -1.26 4.96 5.48
N TRP A 69 -1.57 4.90 6.76
CA TRP A 69 -2.84 4.39 7.23
C TRP A 69 -3.35 5.31 8.33
N HIS A 70 -4.65 5.58 8.25
CA HIS A 70 -5.38 6.38 9.22
C HIS A 70 -6.34 5.45 9.94
N GLU A 71 -6.44 5.66 11.25
CA GLU A 71 -7.45 4.98 12.06
C GLU A 71 -8.86 5.38 11.59
N PRO A 72 -9.77 4.44 11.29
CA PRO A 72 -11.10 4.76 10.76
C PRO A 72 -11.93 5.68 11.68
N TRP A 73 -11.75 5.57 13.00
CA TRP A 73 -12.47 6.41 13.96
C TRP A 73 -12.08 7.89 13.88
N LEU A 74 -10.90 8.22 13.32
CA LEU A 74 -10.51 9.62 13.08
C LEU A 74 -11.48 10.32 12.14
N ALA A 75 -12.10 9.61 11.20
CA ALA A 75 -13.05 10.18 10.27
C ALA A 75 -14.27 10.80 10.98
N LEU A 76 -14.67 10.30 12.16
CA LEU A 76 -15.75 10.89 12.97
C LEU A 76 -15.42 12.30 13.46
N THR A 77 -14.15 12.59 13.73
CA THR A 77 -13.74 13.93 14.22
C THR A 77 -13.92 15.03 13.17
N VAL A 78 -14.08 14.68 11.88
CA VAL A 78 -14.36 15.63 10.81
C VAL A 78 -15.72 16.32 11.00
N LEU A 79 -16.68 15.65 11.64
CA LEU A 79 -18.02 16.18 11.90
C LEU A 79 -18.04 17.26 12.98
N ILE A 80 -17.02 17.27 13.86
CA ILE A 80 -16.90 18.23 14.96
C ILE A 80 -16.19 19.49 14.47
N ALA A 81 -15.01 19.32 13.88
CA ALA A 81 -14.23 20.42 13.32
C ALA A 81 -13.16 19.91 12.35
N ILE A 82 -13.19 20.43 11.11
CA ILE A 82 -12.18 20.17 10.08
C ILE A 82 -10.74 20.45 10.56
N PRO A 83 -10.41 21.59 11.21
CA PRO A 83 -9.04 21.83 11.65
C PRO A 83 -8.57 20.85 12.74
N VAL A 84 -9.47 20.44 13.64
CA VAL A 84 -9.18 19.44 14.68
C VAL A 84 -8.88 18.09 14.03
N TYR A 85 -9.68 17.68 13.06
CA TYR A 85 -9.41 16.47 12.28
C TYR A 85 -8.03 16.49 11.62
N VAL A 86 -7.64 17.60 10.98
CA VAL A 86 -6.33 17.71 10.31
C VAL A 86 -5.20 17.53 11.32
N ILE A 87 -5.27 18.18 12.48
CA ILE A 87 -4.24 18.06 13.52
C ILE A 87 -4.13 16.62 14.04
N ILE A 88 -5.26 16.01 14.42
CA ILE A 88 -5.26 14.65 14.96
C ILE A 88 -4.80 13.66 13.88
N ALA A 89 -5.25 13.82 12.64
CA ALA A 89 -4.82 12.99 11.53
C ALA A 89 -3.30 13.07 11.34
N LEU A 90 -2.69 14.27 11.35
CA LEU A 90 -1.25 14.43 11.20
C LEU A 90 -0.46 13.70 12.31
N ILE A 91 -0.95 13.75 13.56
CA ILE A 91 -0.30 13.11 14.72
C ILE A 91 -0.49 11.59 14.70
N MET A 92 -1.69 11.12 14.38
CA MET A 92 -2.05 9.70 14.50
C MET A 92 -1.77 8.88 13.24
N THR A 93 -1.42 9.52 12.10
CA THR A 93 -1.11 8.81 10.86
C THR A 93 0.09 7.90 11.08
N LYS A 94 -0.14 6.58 11.07
CA LYS A 94 0.94 5.60 11.09
C LYS A 94 1.50 5.46 9.68
N ARG A 95 2.83 5.52 9.57
CA ARG A 95 3.57 5.42 8.30
C ARG A 95 4.49 4.20 8.34
N ALA A 96 4.59 3.52 7.21
CA ALA A 96 5.56 2.44 7.01
C ALA A 96 6.22 2.61 5.64
N THR A 97 7.55 2.52 5.58
CA THR A 97 8.28 2.56 4.32
C THR A 97 8.87 1.20 4.02
N LEU A 98 8.49 0.63 2.89
CA LEU A 98 8.90 -0.72 2.52
C LEU A 98 9.35 -0.80 1.06
N MET A 99 10.27 -1.73 0.80
CA MET A 99 10.85 -1.98 -0.51
C MET A 99 10.22 -3.24 -1.08
N ILE A 100 9.34 -3.09 -2.07
CA ILE A 100 8.59 -4.21 -2.66
C ILE A 100 9.36 -4.73 -3.87
N GLY A 101 9.60 -6.04 -3.94
CA GLY A 101 10.03 -6.70 -5.17
C GLY A 101 8.89 -6.79 -6.18
N LEU A 102 9.16 -6.50 -7.44
CA LEU A 102 8.19 -6.61 -8.54
C LEU A 102 8.87 -7.17 -9.79
N THR A 103 8.14 -7.94 -10.58
CA THR A 103 8.58 -8.32 -11.94
C THR A 103 8.33 -7.17 -12.92
N ASP A 104 9.09 -7.16 -14.02
CA ASP A 104 8.96 -6.13 -15.06
C ASP A 104 7.56 -6.10 -15.68
N GLU A 105 6.91 -7.25 -15.81
CA GLU A 105 5.53 -7.34 -16.32
C GLU A 105 4.55 -6.56 -15.42
N TRP A 106 4.60 -6.78 -14.11
CA TRP A 106 3.69 -6.10 -13.19
C TRP A 106 4.04 -4.61 -13.06
N ALA A 107 5.33 -4.26 -13.17
CA ALA A 107 5.75 -2.86 -13.25
C ALA A 107 5.23 -2.17 -14.53
N ALA A 108 5.30 -2.85 -15.68
CA ALA A 108 4.78 -2.39 -16.96
C ALA A 108 3.26 -2.27 -16.95
N ARG A 109 2.53 -3.29 -16.46
CA ARG A 109 1.06 -3.25 -16.29
C ARG A 109 0.62 -2.05 -15.47
N ARG A 110 1.38 -1.71 -14.41
CA ARG A 110 1.14 -0.52 -13.60
C ARG A 110 1.38 0.77 -14.39
N LYS A 111 2.47 0.87 -15.16
CA LYS A 111 2.73 2.02 -16.04
C LYS A 111 1.62 2.20 -17.07
N THR A 112 1.18 1.13 -17.72
CA THR A 112 0.08 1.17 -18.69
C THR A 112 -1.21 1.65 -18.04
N ARG A 113 -1.56 1.18 -16.83
CA ARG A 113 -2.73 1.67 -16.08
C ARG A 113 -2.63 3.15 -15.73
N ILE A 114 -1.44 3.62 -15.35
CA ILE A 114 -1.18 5.05 -15.11
C ILE A 114 -1.37 5.84 -16.41
N MET A 115 -0.83 5.37 -17.53
CA MET A 115 -0.99 6.05 -18.83
C MET A 115 -2.45 6.08 -19.28
N ILE A 116 -3.22 5.00 -19.08
CA ILE A 116 -4.66 4.98 -19.37
C ILE A 116 -5.39 5.99 -18.48
N ALA A 117 -5.14 5.99 -17.17
CA ALA A 117 -5.77 6.96 -16.26
C ALA A 117 -5.44 8.40 -16.65
N LEU A 118 -4.18 8.66 -17.03
CA LEU A 118 -3.73 9.96 -17.50
C LEU A 118 -4.39 10.35 -18.84
N GLY A 119 -4.54 9.40 -19.77
CA GLY A 119 -5.25 9.60 -21.03
C GLY A 119 -6.73 9.96 -20.83
N ILE A 120 -7.43 9.24 -19.95
CA ILE A 120 -8.83 9.56 -19.60
C ILE A 120 -8.91 10.93 -18.92
N MET A 121 -7.96 11.28 -18.06
CA MET A 121 -7.90 12.59 -17.42
C MET A 121 -7.73 13.71 -18.46
N PHE A 122 -6.78 13.60 -19.39
CA PHE A 122 -6.60 14.59 -20.46
C PHE A 122 -7.83 14.68 -21.37
N PHE A 123 -8.48 13.56 -21.66
CA PHE A 123 -9.73 13.55 -22.42
C PHE A 123 -10.85 14.31 -21.68
N GLY A 124 -11.02 14.07 -20.38
CA GLY A 124 -11.98 14.81 -19.54
C GLY A 124 -11.68 16.32 -19.49
N ILE A 125 -10.41 16.71 -19.40
CA ILE A 125 -10.00 18.12 -19.47
C ILE A 125 -10.36 18.71 -20.84
N GLY A 126 -10.09 17.98 -21.93
CA GLY A 126 -10.44 18.42 -23.29
C GLY A 126 -11.95 18.67 -23.46
N LEU A 127 -12.79 17.77 -22.93
CA LEU A 127 -14.24 17.95 -22.92
C LEU A 127 -14.69 19.16 -22.10
N ALA A 128 -14.06 19.39 -20.94
CA ALA A 128 -14.37 20.56 -20.11
C ALA A 128 -14.02 21.87 -20.83
N VAL A 129 -12.84 21.96 -21.45
CA VAL A 129 -12.41 23.15 -22.21
C VAL A 129 -13.34 23.40 -23.39
N LEU A 130 -13.72 22.36 -24.13
CA LEU A 130 -14.67 22.48 -25.24
C LEU A 130 -16.05 22.96 -24.75
N GLY A 131 -16.54 22.43 -23.64
CA GLY A 131 -17.79 22.86 -23.02
C GLY A 131 -17.79 24.35 -22.63
N ILE A 132 -16.67 24.84 -22.06
CA ILE A 132 -16.50 26.26 -21.71
C ILE A 132 -16.48 27.13 -22.98
N PHE A 133 -15.75 26.72 -24.01
CA PHE A 133 -15.63 27.48 -25.26
C PHE A 133 -16.96 27.57 -26.02
N LEU A 134 -17.73 26.49 -26.08
CA LEU A 134 -19.05 26.50 -26.71
C LEU A 134 -20.06 27.33 -25.90
N GLY A 135 -19.98 27.28 -24.57
CA GLY A 135 -20.83 28.09 -23.69
C GLY A 135 -20.51 29.60 -23.75
N SER A 136 -19.25 29.98 -23.97
CA SER A 136 -18.85 31.40 -24.04
C SER A 136 -19.23 32.09 -25.34
N GLN A 137 -19.49 31.33 -26.42
CA GLN A 137 -19.91 31.89 -27.72
C GLN A 137 -21.41 32.19 -27.82
N GLY A 138 -22.19 32.00 -26.75
CA GLY A 138 -23.61 32.37 -26.70
C GLY A 138 -24.53 31.64 -27.69
N GLN A 139 -24.01 30.67 -28.44
CA GLN A 139 -24.82 29.81 -29.30
C GLN A 139 -25.59 28.84 -28.41
N GLY A 140 -26.90 29.12 -28.28
CA GLY A 140 -27.88 28.42 -27.45
C GLY A 140 -28.07 26.94 -27.80
N SER A 141 -27.03 26.14 -27.65
CA SER A 141 -27.13 24.69 -27.64
C SER A 141 -27.08 24.21 -26.20
N GLU A 142 -28.09 23.45 -25.82
CA GLU A 142 -28.20 22.72 -24.55
C GLU A 142 -27.01 21.77 -24.28
N GLY A 143 -26.06 21.66 -25.22
CA GLY A 143 -24.85 20.85 -25.12
C GLY A 143 -23.92 21.27 -23.98
N TRP A 144 -23.83 22.56 -23.62
CA TRP A 144 -22.96 22.98 -22.50
C TRP A 144 -23.45 22.46 -21.14
N PHE A 145 -24.78 22.33 -20.95
CA PHE A 145 -25.40 21.80 -19.73
C PHE A 145 -25.09 20.31 -19.51
N GLY A 146 -24.87 19.54 -20.58
CA GLY A 146 -24.47 18.14 -20.50
C GLY A 146 -22.95 17.93 -20.44
N LEU A 147 -22.18 18.73 -21.20
CA LEU A 147 -20.74 18.53 -21.37
C LEU A 147 -19.92 18.85 -20.12
N LEU A 148 -20.27 19.90 -19.37
CA LEU A 148 -19.51 20.27 -18.16
C LEU A 148 -19.69 19.27 -17.00
N PRO A 149 -20.93 18.88 -16.61
CA PRO A 149 -21.12 17.84 -15.61
C PRO A 149 -20.57 16.49 -16.08
N GLY A 150 -20.72 16.17 -17.38
CA GLY A 150 -20.15 14.95 -17.98
C GLY A 150 -18.63 14.92 -17.87
N ALA A 151 -17.95 16.03 -18.18
CA ALA A 151 -16.50 16.14 -18.02
C ALA A 151 -16.06 15.99 -16.56
N LEU A 152 -16.80 16.61 -15.61
CA LEU A 152 -16.53 16.46 -14.18
C LEU A 152 -16.64 14.99 -13.73
N VAL A 153 -17.69 14.29 -14.17
CA VAL A 153 -17.88 12.87 -13.86
C VAL A 153 -16.74 12.03 -14.43
N VAL A 154 -16.36 12.26 -15.69
CA VAL A 154 -15.23 11.55 -16.32
C VAL A 154 -13.93 11.81 -15.56
N LEU A 155 -13.67 13.04 -15.10
CA LEU A 155 -12.48 13.38 -14.31
C LEU A 155 -12.47 12.69 -12.95
N VAL A 156 -13.61 12.66 -12.24
CA VAL A 156 -13.74 11.96 -10.97
C VAL A 156 -13.52 10.45 -11.18
N LEU A 157 -14.15 9.86 -12.19
CA LEU A 157 -13.98 8.44 -12.51
C LEU A 157 -12.53 8.11 -12.90
N ALA A 158 -11.85 8.97 -13.66
CA ALA A 158 -10.44 8.81 -14.02
C ALA A 158 -9.54 8.86 -12.78
N ALA A 159 -9.78 9.81 -11.88
CA ALA A 159 -9.04 9.95 -10.63
C ALA A 159 -9.25 8.72 -9.72
N LEU A 160 -10.50 8.26 -9.57
CA LEU A 160 -10.82 7.07 -8.81
C LEU A 160 -10.16 5.83 -9.44
N TYR A 161 -10.31 5.63 -10.75
CA TYR A 161 -9.67 4.53 -11.47
C TYR A 161 -8.15 4.54 -11.29
N GLY A 162 -7.51 5.70 -11.47
CA GLY A 162 -6.07 5.87 -11.23
C GLY A 162 -5.68 5.50 -9.80
N GLN A 163 -6.43 5.98 -8.81
CA GLN A 163 -6.17 5.71 -7.41
C GLN A 163 -6.30 4.22 -7.05
N TYR A 164 -7.33 3.53 -7.54
CA TYR A 164 -7.56 2.11 -7.26
C TYR A 164 -6.65 1.20 -8.09
N ALA A 165 -6.54 1.43 -9.40
CA ALA A 165 -5.84 0.55 -10.33
C ALA A 165 -4.30 0.63 -10.21
N CYS A 166 -3.77 1.78 -9.77
CA CYS A 166 -2.33 1.99 -9.60
C CYS A 166 -1.81 1.57 -8.23
N ARG A 167 -2.72 1.29 -7.27
CA ARG A 167 -2.38 0.86 -5.92
C ARG A 167 -2.12 -0.64 -5.89
N LEU A 168 -0.83 -0.99 -5.89
CA LEU A 168 -0.37 -2.37 -5.98
C LEU A 168 -0.71 -3.18 -4.72
N VAL A 169 -0.51 -2.58 -3.53
CA VAL A 169 -0.70 -3.22 -2.22
C VAL A 169 -1.52 -2.30 -1.33
N TRP A 170 -2.44 -2.91 -0.58
CA TRP A 170 -3.36 -2.21 0.30
C TRP A 170 -2.95 -2.42 1.76
N PRO A 171 -2.58 -1.36 2.50
CA PRO A 171 -2.39 -1.47 3.94
C PRO A 171 -3.76 -1.64 4.59
N LYS A 172 -4.00 -2.79 5.23
CA LYS A 172 -5.23 -3.01 6.00
C LYS A 172 -5.12 -2.44 7.41
N ARG A 173 -3.93 -2.54 8.01
CA ARG A 173 -3.61 -2.00 9.33
C ARG A 173 -2.12 -1.70 9.44
N ILE A 174 -1.77 -0.63 10.16
CA ILE A 174 -0.39 -0.32 10.51
C ILE A 174 -0.34 -0.01 12.00
N THR A 175 0.36 -0.85 12.77
CA THR A 175 0.63 -0.61 14.19
C THR A 175 2.02 0.02 14.35
N ASP A 176 2.54 0.14 15.57
CA ASP A 176 3.89 0.68 15.80
C ASP A 176 5.01 -0.25 15.32
N GLN A 177 4.83 -1.57 15.43
CA GLN A 177 5.83 -2.57 15.04
C GLN A 177 5.47 -3.36 13.79
N TYR A 178 4.18 -3.64 13.56
CA TYR A 178 3.72 -4.54 12.50
C TYR A 178 2.83 -3.85 11.46
N VAL A 179 2.84 -4.39 10.25
CA VAL A 179 2.10 -3.92 9.08
C VAL A 179 1.34 -5.09 8.47
N TRP A 180 0.03 -4.90 8.23
CA TRP A 180 -0.83 -5.85 7.54
C TRP A 180 -1.07 -5.38 6.11
N LEU A 181 -0.64 -6.19 5.16
CA LEU A 181 -0.73 -5.93 3.73
C LEU A 181 -1.69 -6.89 3.06
N GLN A 182 -2.59 -6.35 2.24
CA GLN A 182 -3.52 -7.09 1.42
C GLN A 182 -3.15 -6.98 -0.07
N GLY A 183 -3.48 -8.03 -0.82
CA GLY A 183 -3.24 -8.12 -2.26
C GLY A 183 -1.90 -8.76 -2.62
N VAL A 184 -1.40 -9.63 -1.74
CA VAL A 184 -0.22 -10.47 -1.95
C VAL A 184 -0.64 -11.79 -2.58
N HIS A 185 0.21 -12.39 -3.42
CA HIS A 185 -0.06 -13.65 -4.10
C HIS A 185 -0.18 -14.80 -3.10
N PRO A 186 -1.20 -15.68 -3.21
CA PRO A 186 -1.40 -16.81 -2.29
C PRO A 186 -0.16 -17.71 -2.17
N SER A 187 0.50 -18.03 -3.29
CA SER A 187 1.69 -18.90 -3.28
C SER A 187 2.89 -18.32 -2.53
N PHE A 188 2.92 -17.01 -2.29
CA PHE A 188 3.93 -16.40 -1.41
C PHE A 188 3.50 -16.49 0.06
N LEU A 189 2.21 -16.25 0.33
CA LEU A 189 1.65 -16.39 1.68
C LEU A 189 1.79 -17.81 2.21
N ASP A 190 1.61 -18.83 1.36
CA ASP A 190 1.75 -20.24 1.72
C ASP A 190 3.16 -20.62 2.21
N ARG A 191 4.19 -19.83 1.87
CA ARG A 191 5.58 -20.04 2.33
C ARG A 191 5.88 -19.42 3.69
N LEU A 192 4.95 -18.65 4.24
CA LEU A 192 5.14 -17.91 5.48
C LEU A 192 4.54 -18.66 6.67
N PRO A 193 5.19 -18.59 7.84
CA PRO A 193 4.62 -19.14 9.06
C PRO A 193 3.34 -18.39 9.43
N VAL A 194 2.43 -19.09 10.11
CA VAL A 194 1.19 -18.49 10.62
C VAL A 194 1.52 -17.45 11.69
N TRP A 195 0.76 -16.35 11.71
CA TRP A 195 0.89 -15.31 12.72
C TRP A 195 0.60 -15.86 14.14
N PRO A 196 1.55 -15.75 15.09
CA PRO A 196 1.44 -16.44 16.38
C PRO A 196 0.56 -15.73 17.41
N TYR A 197 0.26 -14.44 17.24
CA TYR A 197 -0.43 -13.61 18.26
C TYR A 197 -1.96 -13.52 18.08
N GLY A 198 -2.58 -14.53 17.45
CA GLY A 198 -4.03 -14.63 17.30
C GLY A 198 -4.63 -13.83 16.14
N VAL A 199 -5.91 -14.14 15.83
CA VAL A 199 -6.68 -13.44 14.79
C VAL A 199 -7.24 -12.15 15.39
N ILE A 200 -7.08 -11.03 14.67
CA ILE A 200 -7.60 -9.71 15.05
C ILE A 200 -8.84 -9.40 14.23
#